data_AF-A0A2X4TSV1-F1
#
_entry.id   AF-A0A2X4TSV1-F1
#
_cell.length_a   1.000
_cell.length_b   1.000
_cell.length_c   1.000
_cell.angle_alpha   90.00
_cell.angle_beta   90.00
_cell.angle_gamma   90.00
#
_symmetry.space_group_name_H-M   'P 1'
#
loop_
_entity.id
_entity.type
_entity.pdbx_description
1 polymer ?
#
loop_
_entity_poly.entity_id
_entity_poly.type
_entity_poly.pdbx_seq_one_letter_code
_entity_poly.pdbx_strand_id
1 'polypeptide(L)'
;MDQRLIKLIFLICSLFFLPQAAQASLFGQSGGSQFVPVDQAFAFDFKQQDRQLALSWQIRPGYYLYRQQIKLVPQQAALGTVELPEGLSHKDEFFGEVAIFKQQLALNIPLQQASKGPA
;
A
#
# COMPACT_ATOMS: atom_id res chain seq x y z
N MET A 1 30.33 -7.77 -65.22
CA MET A 1 29.90 -7.29 -63.89
C MET A 1 31.16 -7.11 -63.06
N ASP A 2 31.61 -5.87 -62.88
CA ASP A 2 32.98 -5.60 -62.39
C ASP A 2 33.19 -6.11 -60.97
N GLN A 3 34.33 -6.76 -60.73
CA GLN A 3 34.70 -7.32 -59.43
C GLN A 3 34.69 -6.27 -58.30
N ARG A 4 34.81 -4.98 -58.66
CA ARG A 4 34.68 -3.84 -57.74
C ARG A 4 33.24 -3.61 -57.29
N LEU A 5 32.26 -3.76 -58.18
CA LEU A 5 30.83 -3.68 -57.88
C LEU A 5 30.39 -4.83 -56.96
N ILE A 6 30.86 -6.05 -57.23
CA ILE A 6 30.56 -7.22 -56.39
C ILE A 6 31.13 -7.06 -54.98
N LYS A 7 32.37 -6.56 -54.84
CA LYS A 7 32.97 -6.26 -53.52
C LYS A 7 32.23 -5.16 -52.77
N LEU A 8 31.75 -4.13 -53.47
CA LEU A 8 30.98 -3.04 -52.84
C LEU A 8 29.62 -3.52 -52.34
N ILE A 9 28.92 -4.36 -53.11
CA ILE A 9 27.65 -4.97 -52.70
C ILE A 9 27.86 -5.87 -51.48
N PHE A 10 28.93 -6.67 -51.46
CA PHE A 10 29.25 -7.54 -50.33
C PHE A 10 29.61 -6.75 -49.06
N LEU A 11 30.28 -5.60 -49.20
CA LEU A 11 30.61 -4.69 -48.11
C LEU A 11 29.37 -3.96 -47.56
N ILE A 12 28.40 -3.62 -48.41
CA ILE A 12 27.15 -2.97 -47.97
C ILE A 12 26.22 -3.99 -47.29
N CYS A 13 26.17 -5.23 -47.79
CA CYS A 13 25.38 -6.30 -47.17
C CYS A 13 25.87 -6.68 -45.76
N SER A 14 27.17 -6.57 -45.47
CA SER A 14 27.69 -6.87 -44.13
C SER A 14 27.37 -5.79 -43.09
N LEU A 15 27.11 -4.54 -43.48
CA LEU A 15 26.65 -3.49 -42.57
C LEU A 15 25.17 -3.66 -42.16
N PHE A 16 24.36 -4.38 -42.95
CA PHE A 16 22.96 -4.65 -42.61
C PHE A 16 22.77 -5.83 -41.64
N PHE A 17 23.84 -6.58 -41.34
CA PHE A 17 23.83 -7.75 -40.46
C PHE A 17 24.46 -7.48 -39.07
N LEU A 18 24.57 -6.22 -38.67
CA LEU A 18 24.93 -5.88 -37.30
C LEU A 18 23.74 -6.21 -36.38
N PRO A 19 23.92 -7.00 -35.29
CA PRO A 19 22.85 -7.23 -34.33
C PRO A 19 22.46 -5.88 -33.72
N GLN A 20 21.18 -5.50 -33.84
CA GLN A 20 20.63 -4.38 -33.07
C GLN A 20 20.93 -4.64 -31.61
N ALA A 21 21.78 -3.80 -31.01
CA ALA A 21 22.08 -3.87 -29.59
C ALA A 21 20.75 -3.85 -28.83
N ALA A 22 20.43 -4.97 -28.17
CA ALA A 22 19.32 -5.04 -27.24
C ALA A 22 19.49 -3.91 -26.23
N GLN A 23 18.54 -2.98 -26.20
CA GLN A 23 18.47 -1.93 -25.20
C GLN A 23 18.17 -2.62 -23.86
N ALA A 24 19.20 -3.14 -23.20
CA ALA A 24 19.10 -3.56 -21.82
C ALA A 24 18.93 -2.29 -20.99
N SER A 25 17.68 -1.95 -20.69
CA SER A 25 17.38 -0.93 -19.71
C SER A 25 17.85 -1.47 -18.36
N LEU A 26 19.10 -1.16 -17.98
CA LEU A 26 19.70 -1.51 -16.68
C LEU A 26 18.90 -0.92 -15.50
N PHE A 27 18.03 0.05 -15.78
CA PHE A 27 17.10 0.67 -14.85
C PHE A 27 15.65 0.54 -15.32
N GLY A 28 15.32 -0.51 -16.09
CA GLY A 28 13.93 -0.86 -16.30
C GLY A 28 13.27 -1.02 -14.94
N GLN A 29 12.29 -0.18 -14.61
CA GLN A 29 11.50 -0.26 -13.38
C GLN A 29 10.75 -1.59 -13.37
N SER A 30 11.43 -2.68 -13.01
CA SER A 30 10.83 -3.97 -12.70
C SER A 30 10.27 -3.88 -11.28
N GLY A 31 9.06 -3.34 -11.17
CA GLY A 31 8.32 -3.25 -9.91
C GLY A 31 7.59 -1.93 -9.80
N GLY A 32 6.34 -1.90 -10.29
CA GLY A 32 5.41 -0.84 -9.91
C GLY A 32 5.44 -0.67 -8.39
N SER A 33 5.53 0.57 -7.92
CA SER A 33 5.85 0.86 -6.52
C SER A 33 4.93 0.10 -5.58
N GLN A 34 5.48 -0.92 -4.91
CA GLN A 34 4.81 -1.66 -3.84
C GLN A 34 4.55 -0.78 -2.61
N PHE A 35 4.95 0.49 -2.67
CA PHE A 35 4.64 1.53 -1.71
C PHE A 35 3.55 2.41 -2.31
N VAL A 36 2.35 2.30 -1.75
CA VAL A 36 1.25 3.21 -2.03
C VAL A 36 1.10 4.22 -0.89
N PRO A 37 0.44 5.37 -1.12
CA PRO A 37 0.11 6.30 -0.05
C PRO A 37 -0.62 5.61 1.10
N VAL A 38 -0.41 6.10 2.32
CA VAL A 38 -0.96 5.50 3.55
C VAL A 38 -2.48 5.32 3.48
N ASP A 39 -3.21 6.31 2.97
CA ASP A 39 -4.67 6.27 2.85
C ASP A 39 -5.16 5.24 1.82
N GLN A 40 -4.30 4.80 0.89
CA GLN A 40 -4.59 3.70 -0.04
C GLN A 40 -4.25 2.33 0.56
N ALA A 41 -3.28 2.26 1.47
CA ALA A 41 -2.94 1.05 2.18
C ALA A 41 -3.93 0.75 3.32
N PHE A 42 -4.42 1.81 3.98
CA PHE A 42 -5.30 1.77 5.14
C PHE A 42 -6.44 2.79 4.96
N ALA A 43 -7.38 2.49 4.06
CA ALA A 43 -8.49 3.39 3.77
C ALA A 43 -9.41 3.49 4.99
N PHE A 44 -9.34 4.63 5.69
CA PHE A 44 -10.12 4.92 6.89
C PHE A 44 -11.46 5.58 6.53
N ASP A 45 -12.52 5.16 7.20
CA ASP A 45 -13.83 5.79 7.15
C ASP A 45 -14.50 5.73 8.52
N PHE A 46 -15.44 6.64 8.75
CA PHE A 46 -16.22 6.68 9.98
C PHE A 46 -17.68 7.04 9.72
N LYS A 47 -18.56 6.51 10.56
CA LYS A 47 -19.98 6.86 10.56
C LYS A 47 -20.45 7.04 11.99
N GLN A 48 -21.02 8.19 12.28
CA GLN A 48 -21.70 8.41 13.54
C GLN A 48 -23.21 8.28 13.34
N GLN A 49 -23.86 7.49 14.19
CA GLN A 49 -25.30 7.44 14.33
C GLN A 49 -25.65 7.60 15.80
N ASP A 50 -26.34 8.70 16.14
CA ASP A 50 -26.66 9.08 17.51
C ASP A 50 -25.41 9.09 18.42
N ARG A 51 -25.38 8.20 19.42
CA ARG A 51 -24.30 8.00 20.38
C ARG A 51 -23.39 6.82 20.03
N GLN A 52 -23.37 6.39 18.77
CA GLN A 52 -22.50 5.32 18.29
C GLN A 52 -21.61 5.85 17.17
N LEU A 53 -20.30 5.73 17.36
CA LEU A 53 -19.29 6.05 16.36
C LEU A 53 -18.71 4.74 15.83
N ALA A 54 -19.02 4.41 14.58
CA ALA A 54 -18.41 3.31 13.86
C ALA A 54 -17.16 3.82 13.14
N LEU A 55 -16.00 3.21 13.43
CA LEU A 55 -14.75 3.44 12.72
C LEU A 55 -14.42 2.20 11.91
N SER A 56 -13.90 2.40 10.69
CA SER A 56 -13.51 1.30 9.82
C SER A 56 -12.24 1.61 9.07
N TRP A 57 -11.39 0.60 8.91
CA TRP A 57 -10.22 0.63 8.03
C TRP A 57 -10.31 -0.54 7.07
N GLN A 58 -10.26 -0.27 5.76
CA GLN A 58 -10.03 -1.28 4.75
C GLN A 58 -8.52 -1.38 4.48
N ILE A 59 -7.96 -2.56 4.71
CA ILE A 59 -6.52 -2.80 4.67
C ILE A 59 -6.18 -3.52 3.37
N ARG A 60 -5.32 -2.89 2.57
CA ARG A 60 -4.88 -3.42 1.28
C ARG A 60 -4.16 -4.77 1.47
N PRO A 61 -4.32 -5.74 0.55
CA PRO A 61 -3.56 -6.99 0.59
C PRO A 61 -2.05 -6.73 0.65
N GLY A 62 -1.36 -7.43 1.55
CA GLY A 62 0.07 -7.25 1.80
C GLY A 62 0.41 -6.24 2.90
N TYR A 63 -0.58 -5.52 3.44
CA TYR A 63 -0.42 -4.58 4.55
C TYR A 63 -1.13 -5.08 5.81
N TYR A 64 -0.74 -4.53 6.96
CA TYR A 64 -1.33 -4.84 8.25
C TYR A 64 -1.20 -3.69 9.25
N LEU A 65 -2.13 -3.60 10.20
CA LEU A 65 -2.08 -2.67 11.32
C LEU A 65 -1.65 -3.42 12.58
N TYR A 66 -0.71 -2.85 13.35
CA TYR A 66 -0.36 -3.38 14.66
C TYR A 66 -1.46 -3.07 15.68
N ARG A 67 -2.02 -4.09 16.33
CA ARG A 67 -3.09 -3.93 17.31
C ARG A 67 -2.67 -3.00 18.46
N GLN A 68 -1.43 -3.12 18.94
CA GLN A 68 -0.97 -2.32 20.09
C GLN A 68 -0.66 -0.85 19.74
N GLN A 69 -0.60 -0.50 18.47
CA GLN A 69 -0.37 0.87 18.02
C GLN A 69 -1.68 1.66 17.83
N ILE A 70 -2.83 1.01 17.89
CA ILE A 70 -4.13 1.69 17.79
C ILE A 70 -4.43 2.39 19.11
N LYS A 71 -4.54 3.71 19.05
CA LYS A 71 -4.85 4.58 20.18
C LYS A 71 -6.01 5.49 19.81
N LEU A 72 -7.00 5.57 20.68
CA LEU A 72 -8.13 6.47 20.55
C LEU A 72 -7.98 7.58 21.58
N VAL A 73 -7.79 8.81 21.10
CA VAL A 73 -7.59 9.99 21.95
C VAL A 73 -8.74 10.95 21.68
N PRO A 74 -9.80 10.96 22.51
CA PRO A 74 -10.93 11.84 22.29
C PRO A 74 -10.54 13.30 22.56
N GLN A 75 -10.98 14.19 21.68
CA GLN A 75 -10.93 15.63 21.90
C GLN A 75 -12.35 16.13 22.12
N GLN A 76 -12.62 16.73 23.29
CA GLN A 76 -13.93 17.31 23.64
C GLN A 76 -15.12 16.31 23.61
N ALA A 77 -14.82 15.02 23.79
CA ALA A 77 -15.79 13.94 23.87
C ALA A 77 -15.42 12.97 25.00
N ALA A 78 -16.42 12.28 25.54
CA ALA A 78 -16.27 11.15 26.44
C ALA A 78 -16.68 9.88 25.69
N LEU A 79 -15.73 8.96 25.50
CA LEU A 79 -15.99 7.65 24.92
C LEU A 79 -16.45 6.70 26.04
N GLY A 80 -17.32 5.75 25.69
CA GLY A 80 -17.60 4.59 26.54
C GLY A 80 -16.44 3.60 26.51
N THR A 81 -16.68 2.40 27.03
CA THR A 81 -15.70 1.30 26.95
C THR A 81 -15.41 0.99 25.48
N VAL A 82 -14.12 1.03 25.11
CA VAL A 82 -13.66 0.60 23.79
C VAL A 82 -12.75 -0.60 23.95
N GLU A 83 -13.14 -1.70 23.33
CA GLU A 83 -12.35 -2.92 23.27
C GLU A 83 -11.89 -3.13 21.84
N LEU A 84 -10.57 -3.23 21.65
CA LEU A 84 -10.02 -3.62 20.36
C LEU A 84 -10.26 -5.13 20.16
N PRO A 85 -10.75 -5.56 18.98
CA PRO A 85 -10.97 -6.97 18.70
C PRO A 85 -9.67 -7.76 18.79
N GLU A 86 -9.79 -9.08 18.89
CA GLU A 86 -8.63 -9.96 18.84
C GLU A 86 -7.93 -9.83 17.48
N GLY A 87 -6.60 -9.68 17.51
CA GLY A 87 -5.78 -9.60 16.30
C GLY A 87 -5.19 -10.97 15.96
N LEU A 88 -4.67 -11.10 14.73
CA LEU A 88 -3.94 -12.28 14.30
C LEU A 88 -2.53 -12.27 14.89
N SER A 89 -2.07 -13.39 15.44
CA SER A 89 -0.66 -13.52 15.85
C SER A 89 0.26 -13.38 14.64
N HIS A 90 1.29 -12.58 14.79
CA HIS A 90 2.28 -12.33 13.77
C HIS A 90 3.64 -12.16 14.43
N LYS A 91 4.66 -12.75 13.82
CA LYS A 91 6.04 -12.60 14.27
C LYS A 91 6.82 -11.84 13.22
N ASP A 92 7.39 -10.71 13.62
CA ASP A 92 8.28 -9.93 12.76
C ASP A 92 9.62 -9.64 13.43
N GLU A 93 10.57 -9.13 12.64
CA GLU A 93 11.94 -8.85 13.06
C GLU A 93 12.06 -7.56 13.89
N PHE A 94 11.04 -6.72 13.92
CA PHE A 94 11.07 -5.41 14.57
C PHE A 94 10.49 -5.45 16.00
N PHE A 95 9.43 -6.23 16.20
CA PHE A 95 8.64 -6.29 17.43
C PHE A 95 8.47 -7.72 17.97
N GLY A 96 8.92 -8.75 17.25
CA GLY A 96 8.74 -10.14 17.67
C GLY A 96 7.29 -10.58 17.55
N GLU A 97 6.76 -11.24 18.57
CA GLU A 97 5.37 -11.72 18.60
C GLU A 97 4.40 -10.57 18.91
N VAL A 98 3.54 -10.27 17.94
CA VAL A 98 2.58 -9.17 17.97
C VAL A 98 1.22 -9.61 17.45
N ALA A 99 0.18 -8.86 17.80
CA ALA A 99 -1.15 -9.03 17.21
C ALA A 99 -1.37 -7.98 16.11
N ILE A 100 -1.85 -8.41 14.95
CA ILE A 100 -2.09 -7.55 13.78
C ILE A 100 -3.50 -7.68 13.23
N PHE A 101 -3.95 -6.66 12.49
CA PHE A 101 -5.16 -6.72 11.67
C PHE A 101 -4.81 -6.76 10.19
N LYS A 102 -5.47 -7.65 9.46
CA LYS A 102 -5.41 -7.77 7.99
C LYS A 102 -6.81 -7.60 7.42
N GLN A 103 -6.90 -7.21 6.15
CA GLN A 103 -8.14 -7.02 5.38
C GLN A 103 -9.05 -5.90 5.89
N GLN A 104 -9.46 -5.93 7.16
CA GLN A 104 -10.34 -4.93 7.75
C GLN A 104 -10.10 -4.80 9.27
N LEU A 105 -10.32 -3.59 9.79
CA LEU A 105 -10.56 -3.33 11.20
C LEU A 105 -11.85 -2.54 11.34
N ALA A 106 -12.75 -2.96 12.23
CA ALA A 106 -13.99 -2.25 12.54
C ALA A 106 -14.10 -2.08 14.06
N LEU A 107 -14.43 -0.86 14.50
CA LEU A 107 -14.62 -0.52 15.90
C LEU A 107 -15.94 0.22 16.08
N ASN A 108 -16.75 -0.21 17.05
CA ASN A 108 -17.95 0.50 17.47
C ASN A 108 -17.70 1.14 18.82
N ILE A 109 -17.74 2.47 18.85
CA ILE A 109 -17.38 3.28 20.01
C ILE A 109 -18.64 3.98 20.51
N PRO A 110 -19.12 3.64 21.72
CA PRO A 110 -20.17 4.40 22.38
C PRO A 110 -19.68 5.82 22.70
N LEU A 111 -20.49 6.83 22.43
CA LEU A 111 -20.25 8.22 22.81
C LEU A 111 -21.12 8.54 24.04
N GLN A 112 -20.48 8.73 25.19
CA GLN A 112 -21.18 9.12 26.42
C GLN A 112 -21.55 10.61 26.40
N GLN A 113 -20.61 11.44 25.93
CA GLN A 113 -20.82 12.87 25.69
C GLN A 113 -20.00 13.27 24.46
N ALA A 114 -20.58 14.03 23.55
CA ALA A 114 -19.85 14.63 22.45
C ALA A 114 -20.33 16.07 22.28
N SER A 115 -19.41 17.03 22.32
CA SER A 115 -19.71 18.42 22.00
C SER A 115 -19.97 18.51 20.49
N LYS A 116 -21.02 19.22 20.07
CA LYS A 116 -21.27 19.44 18.63
C LYS A 116 -20.07 20.20 18.06
N GLY A 117 -19.28 19.57 17.19
CA GLY A 117 -18.16 20.23 16.50
C GLY A 117 -18.66 21.43 15.67
N PRO A 118 -17.78 22.39 15.33
CA PRO A 118 -18.15 23.46 14.42
C PRO A 118 -18.61 22.84 13.09
N ALA A 119 -19.79 23.29 12.63
CA ALA A 119 -20.36 22.90 11.35
C ALA A 119 -19.54 23.45 10.17
#